data_AF-A0A655ARR0-F1
#
_entry.id   AF-A0A655ARR0-F1
#
_cell.length_a   1.000
_cell.length_b   1.000
_cell.length_c   1.000
_cell.angle_alpha   90.00
_cell.angle_beta   90.00
_cell.angle_gamma   90.00
#
_symmetry.space_group_name_H-M   'P 1'
#
loop_
_entity.id
_entity.type
_entity.pdbx_description
1 polymer ?
#
loop_
_entity_poly.entity_id
_entity_poly.type
_entity_poly.pdbx_seq_one_letter_code
_entity_poly.pdbx_strand_id
1 'polypeptide(L)'
;MGFLDAALLADRPVVVAARLDRAALAGAELPALFSQLVAGPIRRIIDGADEVSGSGLASRLHGLTPEQRHRELTELVCSNAAIVLGHSGTEIDAHKAFQDLGFDSLTAVELRNRLKTATGLTLPPTLIFDYPTAAELAEHLDIQLANAPAVTVDQPNPSTRFNEVTRELQALLDQPNWNPDDKTRLIKRLQAILTDCTAPPASSGPSTTHDDEDITTATESQLFAILDDELGP
;
A
#
# COMPACT_ATOMS: atom_id res chain seq x y z
N MET A 1 33.08 -32.63 2.27
CA MET A 1 32.63 -33.63 1.28
C MET A 1 31.69 -34.71 1.83
N GLY A 2 31.65 -35.04 3.13
CA GLY A 2 30.87 -36.20 3.63
C GLY A 2 29.34 -36.09 3.70
N PHE A 3 28.72 -34.91 3.52
CA PHE A 3 27.26 -34.77 3.62
C PHE A 3 26.52 -35.32 2.39
N LEU A 4 27.13 -35.28 1.21
CA LEU A 4 26.52 -35.81 -0.01
C LEU A 4 26.50 -37.34 0.00
N ASP A 5 27.61 -37.96 0.43
CA ASP A 5 27.71 -39.42 0.56
C ASP A 5 26.75 -39.97 1.62
N ALA A 6 26.56 -39.22 2.72
CA ALA A 6 25.58 -39.56 3.74
C ALA A 6 24.13 -39.39 3.24
N ALA A 7 23.86 -38.43 2.36
CA ALA A 7 22.54 -38.20 1.78
C ALA A 7 22.15 -39.31 0.79
N LEU A 8 23.10 -39.92 0.08
CA LEU A 8 22.84 -41.06 -0.82
C LEU A 8 22.34 -42.31 -0.08
N LEU A 9 22.60 -42.41 1.23
CA LEU A 9 22.13 -43.51 2.08
C LEU A 9 20.78 -43.23 2.74
N ALA A 10 20.22 -42.02 2.57
CA ALA A 10 18.94 -41.62 3.16
C ALA A 10 17.80 -41.74 2.15
N ASP A 11 16.75 -42.48 2.49
CA ASP A 11 15.59 -42.74 1.62
C ASP A 11 14.53 -41.60 1.66
N ARG A 12 14.89 -40.45 2.22
CA ARG A 12 14.02 -39.28 2.37
C ARG A 12 14.79 -37.99 2.10
N PRO A 13 14.16 -36.98 1.48
CA PRO A 13 14.80 -35.70 1.23
C PRO A 13 15.08 -34.98 2.56
N VAL A 14 16.35 -34.61 2.79
CA VAL A 14 16.81 -33.87 3.97
C VAL A 14 17.35 -32.51 3.53
N VAL A 15 16.87 -31.44 4.18
CA VAL A 15 17.35 -30.08 3.95
C VAL A 15 18.51 -29.79 4.90
N VAL A 16 19.63 -29.31 4.36
CA VAL A 16 20.82 -28.93 5.14
C VAL A 16 21.15 -27.47 4.88
N ALA A 17 21.31 -26.69 5.95
CA ALA A 17 21.87 -25.35 5.87
C ALA A 17 23.40 -25.45 5.80
N ALA A 18 23.98 -25.20 4.63
CA ALA A 18 25.42 -25.17 4.41
C ALA A 18 25.86 -23.82 3.85
N ARG A 19 27.02 -23.34 4.30
CA ARG A 19 27.65 -22.13 3.74
C ARG A 19 28.35 -22.49 2.43
N LEU A 20 27.89 -21.90 1.33
CA LEU A 20 28.46 -22.10 0.00
C LEU A 20 29.26 -20.87 -0.42
N ASP A 21 30.54 -21.05 -0.74
CA ASP A 21 31.40 -20.00 -1.29
C ASP A 21 31.28 -19.98 -2.82
N ARG A 22 30.55 -18.98 -3.34
CA ARG A 22 30.25 -18.86 -4.78
C ARG A 22 31.45 -18.32 -5.57
N ALA A 23 32.35 -17.58 -4.93
CA ALA A 23 33.54 -17.04 -5.59
C ALA A 23 34.55 -18.15 -5.88
N ALA A 24 34.71 -19.09 -4.93
CA ALA A 24 35.52 -20.29 -5.13
C ALA A 24 34.96 -21.20 -6.25
N LEU A 25 33.63 -21.22 -6.41
CA LEU A 25 32.94 -22.03 -7.41
C LEU A 25 33.05 -21.46 -8.84
N ALA A 26 33.24 -20.15 -8.99
CA ALA A 26 33.33 -19.48 -10.29
C ALA A 26 34.59 -19.85 -11.11
N GLY A 27 35.63 -20.37 -10.47
CA GLY A 27 36.88 -20.80 -11.11
C GLY A 27 37.04 -22.32 -11.26
N ALA A 28 36.03 -23.12 -10.89
CA ALA A 28 36.09 -24.58 -10.92
C ALA A 28 35.42 -25.16 -12.18
N GLU A 29 35.95 -26.27 -12.71
CA GLU A 29 35.27 -27.05 -13.75
C GLU A 29 34.03 -27.72 -13.16
N LEU A 30 32.86 -27.12 -13.38
CA LEU A 30 31.60 -27.56 -12.79
C LEU A 30 30.77 -28.38 -13.79
N PRO A 31 30.21 -29.53 -13.36
CA PRO A 31 29.16 -30.23 -14.11
C PRO A 31 27.95 -29.32 -14.39
N ALA A 32 27.27 -29.53 -15.51
CA ALA A 32 26.21 -28.65 -16.01
C ALA A 32 25.05 -28.39 -15.03
N LEU A 33 24.82 -29.26 -14.06
CA LEU A 33 23.80 -29.08 -13.02
C LEU A 33 24.17 -28.00 -11.98
N PHE A 34 25.47 -27.75 -11.77
CA PHE A 34 25.98 -26.77 -10.79
C PHE A 34 26.30 -25.41 -11.41
N SER A 35 26.26 -25.31 -12.75
CA SER A 35 26.48 -24.04 -13.46
C SER A 35 25.45 -22.97 -13.08
N GLN A 36 24.19 -23.36 -12.85
CA GLN A 36 23.10 -22.46 -12.43
C GLN A 36 23.27 -21.91 -11.01
N LEU A 37 24.13 -22.53 -10.19
CA LEU A 37 24.42 -22.08 -8.83
C LEU A 37 25.47 -20.95 -8.80
N VAL A 38 26.37 -20.96 -9.79
CA VAL A 38 27.38 -19.92 -10.03
C VAL A 38 26.81 -18.79 -10.89
N ALA A 39 26.25 -19.15 -12.04
CA ALA A 39 25.51 -18.28 -12.94
C ALA A 39 24.03 -18.27 -12.54
N GLY A 40 23.75 -17.90 -11.29
CA GLY A 40 22.36 -17.66 -10.92
C GLY A 40 21.88 -16.40 -11.65
N PRO A 41 20.68 -16.38 -12.27
CA PRO A 41 20.03 -15.11 -12.58
C PRO A 41 19.97 -14.36 -11.26
N ILE A 42 20.38 -13.09 -11.26
CA ILE A 42 20.33 -12.23 -10.07
C ILE A 42 18.89 -12.28 -9.59
N ARG A 43 18.63 -13.09 -8.56
CA ARG A 43 17.38 -13.02 -7.81
C ARG A 43 17.47 -11.66 -7.12
N ARG A 44 16.95 -10.65 -7.81
CA ARG A 44 16.69 -9.34 -7.25
C ARG A 44 15.87 -9.60 -6.00
N ILE A 45 16.48 -9.38 -4.84
CA ILE A 45 15.73 -9.20 -3.61
C ILE A 45 14.78 -8.07 -3.94
N ILE A 46 13.50 -8.40 -4.06
CA ILE A 46 12.44 -7.41 -4.16
C ILE A 46 12.35 -6.88 -2.73
N ASP A 47 13.17 -5.87 -2.43
CA ASP A 47 12.87 -4.91 -1.37
C ASP A 47 11.43 -4.46 -1.60
N GLY A 48 10.66 -4.32 -0.51
CA GLY A 48 9.20 -4.12 -0.47
C GLY A 48 8.65 -2.88 -1.19
N ALA A 49 8.92 -2.76 -2.48
CA ALA A 49 8.35 -1.81 -3.42
C ALA A 49 7.15 -2.39 -4.18
N ASP A 50 6.82 -3.68 -3.97
CA ASP A 50 5.75 -4.36 -4.70
C ASP A 50 4.34 -3.98 -4.19
N GLU A 51 4.22 -3.34 -3.02
CA GLU A 51 2.97 -2.70 -2.58
C GLU A 51 2.80 -1.27 -3.15
N VAL A 52 3.87 -0.67 -3.67
CA VAL A 52 3.84 0.71 -4.20
C VAL A 52 3.38 0.75 -5.66
N SER A 53 3.53 -0.34 -6.42
CA SER A 53 3.19 -0.38 -7.85
C SER A 53 1.70 -0.14 -8.14
N GLY A 54 0.80 -0.82 -7.41
CA GLY A 54 -0.64 -0.63 -7.56
C GLY A 54 -1.13 0.74 -7.07
N SER A 55 -0.61 1.20 -5.92
CA SER A 55 -0.93 2.52 -5.34
C SER A 55 -0.42 3.67 -6.22
N GLY A 56 0.77 3.53 -6.80
CA GLY A 56 1.36 4.52 -7.71
C GLY A 56 0.61 4.63 -9.03
N LEU A 57 0.11 3.51 -9.58
CA LEU A 57 -0.73 3.50 -10.77
C LEU A 57 -2.09 4.15 -10.48
N ALA A 58 -2.77 3.76 -9.39
CA ALA A 58 -4.04 4.35 -9.01
C ALA A 58 -3.95 5.87 -8.79
N SER A 59 -2.87 6.36 -8.17
CA SER A 59 -2.62 7.79 -7.97
C SER A 59 -2.45 8.56 -9.28
N ARG A 60 -1.78 7.98 -10.28
CA ARG A 60 -1.64 8.59 -11.63
C ARG A 60 -2.97 8.66 -12.37
N LEU A 61 -3.82 7.65 -12.24
CA LEU A 61 -5.10 7.58 -12.95
C LEU A 61 -6.21 8.45 -12.32
N HIS A 62 -6.12 8.80 -11.03
CA HIS A 62 -7.16 9.55 -10.29
C HIS A 62 -7.35 11.00 -10.79
N GLY A 63 -6.37 11.58 -11.49
CA GLY A 63 -6.44 12.93 -12.05
C GLY A 63 -6.75 12.99 -13.56
N LEU A 64 -6.89 11.84 -14.22
CA LEU A 64 -6.98 11.77 -15.68
C LEU A 64 -8.42 11.63 -16.18
N THR A 65 -8.68 12.25 -17.33
CA THR A 65 -9.89 12.02 -18.13
C THR A 65 -9.97 10.55 -18.57
N PRO A 66 -11.16 9.99 -18.84
CA PRO A 66 -11.29 8.60 -19.26
C PRO A 66 -10.45 8.28 -20.51
N GLU A 67 -10.34 9.21 -21.47
CA GLU A 67 -9.53 9.02 -22.68
C GLU A 67 -8.03 8.98 -22.37
N GLN A 68 -7.56 9.83 -21.45
CA GLN A 68 -6.16 9.82 -21.01
C GLN A 68 -5.83 8.56 -20.21
N ARG A 69 -6.76 8.11 -19.37
CA ARG A 69 -6.61 6.90 -18.57
C ARG A 69 -6.50 5.65 -19.45
N HIS A 70 -7.37 5.55 -20.45
CA HIS A 70 -7.32 4.45 -21.41
C HIS A 70 -5.99 4.44 -22.20
N ARG A 71 -5.48 5.62 -22.59
CA ARG A 71 -4.17 5.74 -23.26
C ARG A 71 -3.02 5.27 -22.36
N GLU A 72 -2.98 5.73 -21.12
CA GLU A 72 -1.97 5.31 -20.12
C GLU A 72 -2.01 3.79 -19.87
N LEU A 73 -3.20 3.21 -19.72
CA LEU A 73 -3.36 1.77 -19.53
C LEU A 73 -2.95 0.98 -20.78
N THR A 74 -3.26 1.48 -21.97
CA THR A 74 -2.83 0.86 -23.23
C THR A 74 -1.31 0.88 -23.35
N GLU A 75 -0.67 2.00 -23.04
CA GLU A 75 0.79 2.13 -23.03
C GLU A 75 1.44 1.20 -21.99
N LEU A 76 0.84 1.07 -20.81
CA LEU A 76 1.28 0.12 -19.78
C LEU A 76 1.23 -1.33 -20.31
N VAL A 77 0.14 -1.73 -20.96
CA VAL A 77 -0.01 -3.09 -21.51
C VAL A 77 0.99 -3.32 -22.64
N CYS A 78 1.10 -2.38 -23.59
CA CYS A 78 2.06 -2.47 -24.69
C CYS A 78 3.51 -2.55 -24.18
N SER A 79 3.88 -1.74 -23.18
CA SER A 79 5.21 -1.77 -22.58
C SER A 79 5.51 -3.10 -21.90
N ASN A 80 4.56 -3.65 -21.14
CA ASN A 80 4.73 -4.96 -20.51
C ASN A 80 4.79 -6.09 -21.55
N ALA A 81 4.00 -6.00 -22.63
CA ALA A 81 4.02 -6.96 -23.73
C ALA A 81 5.36 -6.95 -24.47
N ALA A 82 5.89 -5.76 -24.76
CA ALA A 82 7.20 -5.58 -25.38
C ALA A 82 8.32 -6.24 -24.54
N ILE A 83 8.28 -6.08 -23.22
CA ILE A 83 9.26 -6.70 -22.32
C ILE A 83 9.16 -8.23 -22.35
N VAL A 84 7.95 -8.80 -22.31
CA VAL A 84 7.75 -10.26 -22.34
C VAL A 84 8.24 -10.86 -23.66
N LEU A 85 8.01 -10.17 -24.77
CA LEU A 85 8.51 -10.59 -26.07
C LEU A 85 10.01 -10.31 -26.27
N GLY A 86 10.70 -9.71 -25.30
CA GLY A 86 12.12 -9.33 -25.41
C GLY A 86 12.39 -8.17 -26.38
N HIS A 87 11.34 -7.52 -26.87
CA HIS A 87 11.38 -6.40 -27.80
C HIS A 87 11.57 -5.10 -27.04
N SER A 88 12.81 -4.86 -26.58
CA SER A 88 13.14 -3.60 -25.91
C SER A 88 13.12 -2.45 -26.91
N GLY A 89 12.01 -1.70 -26.99
CA GLY A 89 11.88 -0.49 -27.82
C GLY A 89 11.18 -0.66 -29.17
N THR A 90 10.50 -1.78 -29.41
CA THR A 90 9.61 -1.92 -30.58
C THR A 90 8.19 -1.56 -30.15
N GLU A 91 7.55 -0.63 -30.87
CA GLU A 91 6.19 -0.20 -30.56
C GLU A 91 5.22 -1.37 -30.85
N ILE A 92 4.60 -1.89 -29.79
CA ILE A 92 3.55 -2.90 -29.91
C ILE A 92 2.29 -2.21 -30.41
N ASP A 93 1.77 -2.65 -31.55
CA ASP A 93 0.48 -2.18 -32.06
C ASP A 93 -0.64 -2.64 -31.11
N ALA A 94 -1.33 -1.66 -30.52
CA ALA A 94 -2.36 -1.90 -29.52
C ALA A 94 -3.61 -2.61 -30.07
N HIS A 95 -3.82 -2.56 -31.40
CA HIS A 95 -4.96 -3.18 -32.08
C HIS A 95 -4.64 -4.54 -32.69
N LYS A 96 -3.38 -4.96 -32.66
CA LYS A 96 -2.98 -6.26 -33.17
C LYS A 96 -3.18 -7.33 -32.10
N ALA A 97 -3.65 -8.50 -32.52
CA ALA A 97 -3.85 -9.60 -31.60
C ALA A 97 -2.52 -10.08 -31.02
N PHE A 98 -2.49 -10.40 -29.73
CA PHE A 98 -1.31 -10.95 -29.05
C PHE A 98 -0.78 -12.21 -29.75
N GLN A 99 -1.68 -13.04 -30.30
CA GLN A 99 -1.31 -14.24 -31.07
C GLN A 99 -0.50 -13.88 -32.33
N ASP A 100 -0.89 -12.83 -33.06
CA ASP A 100 -0.18 -12.35 -34.25
C ASP A 100 1.14 -11.61 -33.92
N LEU A 101 1.34 -11.28 -32.64
CA LEU A 101 2.58 -10.73 -32.08
C LEU A 101 3.51 -11.83 -31.54
N GLY A 102 3.08 -13.09 -31.54
CA GLY A 102 3.87 -14.23 -31.09
C GLY A 102 3.67 -14.61 -29.62
N PHE A 103 2.57 -14.19 -28.98
CA PHE A 103 2.21 -14.70 -27.66
C PHE A 103 1.76 -16.15 -27.72
N ASP A 104 2.31 -16.94 -26.80
CA ASP A 104 1.99 -18.33 -26.51
C ASP A 104 1.47 -18.48 -25.07
N SER A 105 1.20 -19.72 -24.65
CA SER A 105 0.70 -20.00 -23.29
C SER A 105 1.66 -19.60 -22.17
N LEU A 106 2.98 -19.60 -22.39
CA LEU A 106 3.97 -19.25 -21.37
C LEU A 106 4.10 -17.74 -21.22
N THR A 107 4.30 -17.05 -22.34
CA THR A 107 4.36 -15.58 -22.42
C THR A 107 3.06 -14.92 -21.98
N ALA A 108 1.90 -15.57 -22.21
CA ALA A 108 0.62 -15.10 -21.68
C ALA A 108 0.57 -15.11 -20.14
N VAL A 109 1.10 -16.15 -19.51
CA VAL A 109 1.19 -16.23 -18.04
C VAL A 109 2.17 -15.21 -17.49
N GLU A 110 3.29 -14.97 -18.18
CA GLU A 110 4.25 -13.93 -17.81
C GLU A 110 3.66 -12.53 -17.89
N LEU A 111 3.03 -12.17 -19.01
CA LEU A 111 2.36 -10.87 -19.17
C LEU A 111 1.28 -10.67 -18.11
N ARG A 112 0.46 -11.68 -17.83
CA ARG A 112 -0.51 -11.65 -16.72
C ARG A 112 0.17 -11.38 -15.38
N ASN A 113 1.26 -12.08 -15.05
CA ASN A 113 1.95 -11.87 -13.78
C ASN A 113 2.50 -10.45 -13.67
N ARG A 114 3.07 -9.91 -14.75
CA ARG A 114 3.57 -8.54 -14.78
C ARG A 114 2.47 -7.51 -14.62
N LEU A 115 1.34 -7.69 -15.31
CA LEU A 115 0.18 -6.81 -15.20
C LEU A 115 -0.44 -6.89 -13.81
N LYS A 116 -0.52 -8.08 -13.21
CA LYS A 116 -0.94 -8.24 -11.81
C LYS A 116 -0.04 -7.44 -10.86
N THR A 117 1.27 -7.51 -11.03
CA THR A 117 2.21 -6.71 -10.21
C THR A 117 2.07 -5.21 -10.46
N ALA A 118 1.89 -4.79 -11.71
CA ALA A 118 1.78 -3.37 -12.05
C ALA A 118 0.45 -2.73 -11.60
N THR A 119 -0.65 -3.49 -11.64
CA THR A 119 -2.00 -2.99 -11.35
C THR A 119 -2.49 -3.35 -9.94
N GLY A 120 -1.87 -4.32 -9.28
CA GLY A 120 -2.36 -4.88 -8.01
C GLY A 120 -3.61 -5.75 -8.16
N LEU A 121 -4.11 -5.97 -9.38
CA LEU A 121 -5.34 -6.72 -9.63
C LEU A 121 -5.11 -8.24 -9.68
N THR A 122 -6.12 -9.00 -9.26
CA THR A 122 -6.13 -10.45 -9.46
C THR A 122 -6.67 -10.77 -10.86
N LEU A 123 -5.77 -11.06 -11.79
CA LEU A 123 -6.09 -11.33 -13.19
C LEU A 123 -6.19 -12.85 -13.47
N PRO A 124 -7.25 -13.33 -14.14
CA PRO A 124 -7.41 -14.73 -14.51
C PRO A 124 -6.39 -15.17 -15.57
N PRO A 125 -6.02 -16.47 -15.60
CA PRO A 125 -5.03 -17.00 -16.53
C PRO A 125 -5.48 -17.02 -18.00
N THR A 126 -6.79 -16.90 -18.27
CA THR A 126 -7.38 -16.87 -19.62
C THR A 126 -7.41 -15.47 -20.24
N LEU A 127 -6.99 -14.44 -19.51
CA LEU A 127 -7.22 -13.04 -19.85
C LEU A 127 -6.66 -12.63 -21.23
N ILE A 128 -5.55 -13.20 -21.69
CA ILE A 128 -4.98 -12.91 -23.01
C ILE A 128 -5.83 -13.49 -24.15
N PHE A 129 -6.57 -14.57 -23.87
CA PHE A 129 -7.47 -15.19 -24.83
C PHE A 129 -8.86 -14.53 -24.83
N ASP A 130 -9.29 -14.06 -23.66
CA ASP A 130 -10.55 -13.32 -23.49
C ASP A 130 -10.44 -11.89 -24.07
N TYR A 131 -9.25 -11.28 -23.99
CA TYR A 131 -8.93 -9.95 -24.50
C TYR A 131 -7.71 -10.04 -25.42
N PRO A 132 -7.91 -10.34 -26.71
CA PRO A 132 -6.82 -10.66 -27.64
C PRO A 132 -5.97 -9.45 -28.01
N THR A 133 -6.42 -8.21 -27.79
CA THR A 133 -5.66 -7.00 -28.12
C THR A 133 -5.29 -6.20 -26.86
N ALA A 134 -4.23 -5.39 -26.94
CA ALA A 134 -3.82 -4.55 -25.81
C ALA A 134 -4.85 -3.47 -25.47
N ALA A 135 -5.56 -2.94 -26.48
CA ALA A 135 -6.63 -1.96 -26.28
C ALA A 135 -7.83 -2.57 -25.51
N GLU A 136 -8.30 -3.76 -25.89
CA GLU A 136 -9.38 -4.46 -25.18
C GLU A 136 -8.97 -4.84 -23.76
N LEU A 137 -7.72 -5.28 -23.59
CA LEU A 137 -7.17 -5.60 -22.28
C LEU A 137 -7.08 -4.37 -21.39
N ALA A 138 -6.69 -3.21 -21.95
CA ALA A 138 -6.65 -1.94 -21.22
C ALA A 138 -8.04 -1.46 -20.78
N GLU A 139 -9.07 -1.64 -21.62
CA GLU A 139 -10.46 -1.36 -21.24
C GLU A 139 -10.94 -2.26 -20.10
N HIS A 140 -10.62 -3.56 -20.17
CA HIS A 140 -10.93 -4.48 -19.08
C HIS A 140 -10.23 -4.10 -17.77
N LEU A 141 -8.95 -3.69 -17.83
CA LEU A 141 -8.22 -3.20 -16.68
C LEU A 141 -8.84 -1.93 -16.10
N ASP A 142 -9.30 -0.99 -16.94
CA ASP A 142 -9.96 0.24 -16.47
C ASP A 142 -11.25 -0.09 -15.70
N ILE A 143 -12.07 -0.99 -16.25
CA ILE A 143 -13.30 -1.46 -15.59
C ILE A 143 -12.97 -2.15 -14.27
N GLN A 144 -11.93 -2.99 -14.23
CA GLN A 144 -11.50 -3.67 -13.01
C GLN A 144 -10.89 -2.71 -11.99
N LEU A 145 -10.21 -1.64 -12.39
CA LEU A 145 -9.69 -0.59 -11.50
C LEU A 145 -10.81 0.29 -10.95
N ALA A 146 -11.85 0.56 -11.75
CA ALA A 146 -13.04 1.30 -11.33
C ALA A 146 -13.96 0.48 -10.42
N ASN A 147 -14.07 -0.83 -10.68
CA ASN A 147 -14.89 -1.77 -9.92
C ASN A 147 -14.13 -2.51 -8.83
N ALA A 148 -12.81 -2.37 -8.77
CA ALA A 148 -12.06 -2.84 -7.63
C ALA A 148 -12.68 -2.14 -6.42
N PRO A 149 -13.34 -2.87 -5.49
CA PRO A 149 -13.54 -2.29 -4.17
C PRO A 149 -12.13 -1.89 -3.78
N ALA A 150 -11.87 -0.60 -3.51
CA ALA A 150 -10.55 -0.11 -3.16
C ALA A 150 -9.92 -1.17 -2.27
N VAL A 151 -9.05 -2.01 -2.84
CA VAL A 151 -8.46 -3.09 -2.07
C VAL A 151 -7.49 -2.27 -1.29
N THR A 152 -7.95 -1.85 -0.12
CA THR A 152 -7.11 -1.39 0.96
C THR A 152 -6.15 -2.55 1.13
N VAL A 153 -4.98 -2.45 0.48
CA VAL A 153 -3.73 -2.92 1.06
C VAL A 153 -3.86 -2.50 2.49
N ASP A 154 -4.14 -3.49 3.35
CA ASP A 154 -4.61 -3.38 4.73
C ASP A 154 -4.13 -2.05 5.33
N GLN A 155 -4.91 -0.98 5.12
CA GLN A 155 -4.77 0.20 5.91
C GLN A 155 -5.42 -0.30 7.17
N PRO A 156 -4.62 -0.65 8.21
CA PRO A 156 -5.15 -1.43 9.30
C PRO A 156 -6.36 -0.67 9.78
N ASN A 157 -7.52 -1.33 9.75
CA ASN A 157 -8.78 -0.71 10.13
C ASN A 157 -8.53 0.10 11.41
N PRO A 158 -9.16 1.26 11.60
CA PRO A 158 -8.88 2.13 12.76
C PRO A 158 -8.88 1.34 14.08
N SER A 159 -9.72 0.30 14.18
CA SER A 159 -9.76 -0.69 15.26
C SER A 159 -8.47 -1.52 15.40
N THR A 160 -7.89 -2.02 14.31
CA THR A 160 -6.62 -2.77 14.30
C THR A 160 -5.44 -1.86 14.66
N ARG A 161 -5.37 -0.64 14.09
CA ARG A 161 -4.34 0.34 14.50
C ARG A 161 -4.46 0.70 15.97
N PHE A 162 -5.68 0.90 16.46
CA PHE A 162 -5.93 1.17 17.87
C PHE A 162 -5.44 0.03 18.78
N ASN A 163 -5.71 -1.22 18.39
CA ASN A 163 -5.25 -2.40 19.13
C ASN A 163 -3.72 -2.53 19.13
N GLU A 164 -3.06 -2.20 18.02
CA GLU A 164 -1.60 -2.23 17.91
C GLU A 164 -0.95 -1.17 18.80
N VAL A 165 -1.43 0.07 18.75
CA VAL A 165 -0.97 1.16 19.62
C VAL A 165 -1.21 0.81 21.09
N THR A 166 -2.33 0.17 21.42
CA THR A 166 -2.63 -0.28 22.79
C THR A 166 -1.63 -1.35 23.24
N ARG A 167 -1.30 -2.32 22.38
CA ARG A 167 -0.30 -3.36 22.66
C ARG A 167 1.09 -2.78 22.84
N GLU A 168 1.50 -1.84 21.99
CA GLU A 168 2.79 -1.15 22.11
C GLU A 168 2.88 -0.33 23.40
N LEU A 169 1.82 0.41 23.74
CA LEU A 169 1.76 1.19 24.98
C LEU A 169 1.85 0.29 26.21
N GLN A 170 1.17 -0.87 26.18
CA GLN A 170 1.21 -1.84 27.26
C GLN A 170 2.60 -2.49 27.40
N ALA A 171 3.23 -2.84 26.27
CA ALA A 171 4.60 -3.37 26.28
C ALA A 171 5.63 -2.34 26.80
N LEU A 172 5.45 -1.04 26.52
CA LEU A 172 6.26 0.02 27.08
C LEU A 172 6.06 0.17 28.59
N LEU A 173 4.82 0.04 29.06
CA LEU A 173 4.45 0.15 30.48
C LEU A 173 4.93 -1.02 31.34
N ASP A 174 5.04 -2.21 30.74
CA ASP A 174 5.55 -3.42 31.41
C ASP A 174 7.09 -3.47 31.51
N GLN A 175 7.80 -2.50 30.91
CA GLN A 175 9.26 -2.44 31.03
C GLN A 175 9.70 -2.07 32.46
N PRO A 176 10.68 -2.78 33.06
CA PRO A 176 11.11 -2.59 34.44
C PRO A 176 11.92 -1.31 34.70
N ASN A 177 12.11 -0.46 33.69
CA ASN A 177 12.92 0.76 33.72
C ASN A 177 12.11 2.05 33.95
N TRP A 178 10.80 1.96 34.17
CA TRP A 178 9.97 3.13 34.42
C TRP A 178 10.20 3.69 35.83
N ASN A 179 10.60 4.97 35.91
CA ASN A 179 10.62 5.72 37.15
C ASN A 179 9.17 6.14 37.53
N PRO A 180 8.77 6.19 38.82
CA PRO A 180 7.49 6.74 39.27
C PRO A 180 7.09 8.09 38.67
N ASP A 181 8.05 8.96 38.37
CA ASP A 181 7.79 10.27 37.75
C ASP A 181 7.33 10.15 36.30
N ASP A 182 7.88 9.19 35.55
CA ASP A 182 7.50 8.92 34.15
C ASP A 182 6.08 8.35 34.08
N LYS A 183 5.73 7.46 35.02
CA LYS A 183 4.37 6.94 35.18
C LYS A 183 3.37 8.04 35.45
N THR A 184 3.72 8.99 36.33
CA THR A 184 2.86 10.12 36.66
C THR A 184 2.68 11.07 35.47
N ARG A 185 3.73 11.28 34.66
CA ARG A 185 3.68 12.11 33.45
C ARG A 185 2.81 11.46 32.36
N LEU A 186 2.93 10.14 32.16
CA LEU A 186 2.10 9.41 31.19
C LEU A 186 0.61 9.49 31.57
N ILE A 187 0.27 9.25 32.84
CA ILE A 187 -1.11 9.31 33.32
C ILE A 187 -1.72 10.68 33.06
N LYS A 188 -1.01 11.77 33.40
CA LYS A 188 -1.47 13.13 33.11
C LYS A 188 -1.68 13.39 31.62
N ARG A 189 -0.80 12.85 30.76
CA ARG A 189 -0.91 13.03 29.30
C ARG A 189 -2.09 12.25 28.71
N LEU A 190 -2.33 11.01 29.16
CA LEU A 190 -3.49 10.21 28.76
C LEU A 190 -4.80 10.85 29.22
N GLN A 191 -4.84 11.38 30.44
CA GLN A 191 -6.00 12.12 30.95
C GLN A 191 -6.29 13.36 30.10
N ALA A 192 -5.27 14.14 29.73
CA ALA A 192 -5.45 15.30 28.86
C ALA A 192 -6.00 14.93 27.49
N ILE A 193 -5.51 13.84 26.88
CA ILE A 193 -6.01 13.34 25.58
C ILE A 193 -7.47 12.86 25.72
N LEU A 194 -7.82 12.19 26.81
CA LEU A 194 -9.21 11.77 27.06
C LEU A 194 -10.14 12.98 27.28
N THR A 195 -9.67 14.03 27.95
CA THR A 195 -10.42 15.29 28.11
C THR A 195 -10.64 16.00 26.78
N ASP A 196 -9.65 15.98 25.89
CA ASP A 196 -9.73 16.60 24.56
C ASP A 196 -10.69 15.84 23.63
N CYS A 197 -10.68 14.50 23.67
CA CYS A 197 -11.59 13.67 22.88
C CYS A 197 -13.03 13.65 23.39
N THR A 198 -13.28 13.96 24.67
CA THR A 198 -14.63 14.04 25.25
C THR A 198 -15.21 15.45 25.22
N ALA A 199 -14.43 16.45 24.78
CA ALA A 199 -14.97 17.77 24.52
C ALA A 199 -15.90 17.69 23.30
N PRO A 200 -17.14 18.19 23.37
CA PRO A 200 -18.03 18.22 22.21
C PRO A 200 -17.37 19.03 21.08
N PRO A 201 -17.54 18.65 19.80
CA PRO A 201 -16.99 19.43 18.70
C PRO A 201 -17.58 20.83 18.78
N ALA A 202 -16.74 21.84 19.00
CA ALA A 202 -17.17 23.23 18.96
C ALA A 202 -17.89 23.45 17.63
N SER A 203 -19.19 23.74 17.71
CA SER A 203 -20.05 24.06 16.58
C SER A 203 -19.39 25.18 15.79
N SER A 204 -18.75 24.84 14.67
CA SER A 204 -18.31 25.83 13.70
C SER A 204 -19.53 26.26 12.89
N GLY A 205 -20.23 27.27 13.37
CA GLY A 205 -21.14 28.07 12.58
C GLY A 205 -20.65 29.52 12.55
N PRO A 206 -20.53 30.17 11.38
CA PRO A 206 -20.28 31.60 11.34
C PRO A 206 -21.61 32.31 11.61
N SER A 207 -21.81 32.79 12.84
CA SER A 207 -22.91 33.71 13.16
C SER A 207 -22.34 35.10 13.35
N THR A 208 -22.23 35.86 12.25
CA THR A 208 -22.44 37.30 12.33
C THR A 208 -23.89 37.51 12.73
N THR A 209 -24.15 37.97 13.95
CA THR A 209 -24.96 39.16 14.27
C THR A 209 -25.24 39.30 15.77
N HIS A 210 -24.79 40.45 16.29
CA HIS A 210 -25.49 41.35 17.20
C HIS A 210 -25.62 41.02 18.70
N ASP A 211 -25.27 42.04 19.49
CA ASP A 211 -25.33 42.18 20.94
C ASP A 211 -26.63 41.66 21.56
N ASP A 212 -26.54 40.78 22.57
CA ASP A 212 -27.57 40.63 23.62
C ASP A 212 -27.13 39.71 24.79
N GLU A 213 -25.86 39.73 25.22
CA GLU A 213 -25.38 38.90 26.34
C GLU A 213 -24.94 39.69 27.58
N ASP A 214 -25.30 40.98 27.66
CA ASP A 214 -25.10 41.79 28.89
C ASP A 214 -26.29 41.75 29.86
N ILE A 215 -27.42 41.12 29.50
CA ILE A 215 -28.65 41.15 30.33
C ILE A 215 -28.72 40.05 31.41
N THR A 216 -27.96 38.95 31.29
CA THR A 216 -28.11 37.81 32.22
C THR A 216 -27.10 37.79 33.36
N THR A 217 -26.08 38.65 33.32
CA THR A 217 -25.03 38.76 34.35
C THR A 217 -25.13 40.05 35.17
N ALA A 218 -26.10 40.92 34.87
CA ALA A 218 -26.34 42.13 35.62
C ALA A 218 -26.77 41.78 37.06
N THR A 219 -26.00 42.27 38.04
CA THR A 219 -26.34 42.07 39.45
C THR A 219 -27.57 42.92 39.77
N GLU A 220 -28.48 42.48 40.63
CA GLU A 220 -29.74 43.18 40.95
C GLU A 220 -29.52 44.65 41.38
N SER A 221 -28.36 44.95 41.98
CA SER A 221 -27.93 46.30 42.35
C SER A 221 -27.59 47.22 41.17
N GLN A 222 -27.30 46.69 39.98
CA GLN A 222 -27.05 47.44 38.74
C GLN A 222 -28.33 47.68 37.93
N LEU A 223 -29.34 46.80 38.05
CA LEU A 223 -30.66 46.98 37.44
C LEU A 223 -31.41 48.19 38.02
N PHE A 224 -31.24 48.48 39.32
CA PHE A 224 -31.86 49.65 39.96
C PHE A 224 -31.14 50.97 39.68
N ALA A 225 -29.85 50.95 39.29
CA ALA A 225 -29.09 52.16 39.00
C ALA A 225 -29.43 52.75 37.62
N ILE A 226 -29.92 51.92 36.68
CA ILE A 226 -30.27 52.34 35.30
C ILE A 226 -31.65 53.02 35.25
N LEU A 227 -32.52 52.77 36.24
CA LEU A 227 -33.86 53.38 36.30
C LEU A 227 -33.89 54.76 36.95
N ASP A 228 -32.82 55.18 37.64
CA ASP A 228 -32.73 56.47 38.34
C ASP A 228 -32.08 57.57 37.45
N ASP A 229 -31.39 57.19 36.36
CA ASP A 229 -30.68 58.12 35.47
C ASP A 229 -31.54 58.64 34.29
N GLU A 230 -32.78 58.13 34.12
CA GLU A 230 -33.69 58.57 33.03
C GLU A 230 -34.86 59.47 33.47
N LEU A 231 -34.89 59.93 34.73
CA LEU A 231 -35.89 60.87 35.22
C LEU A 231 -35.26 61.95 36.11
N GLY A 232 -34.46 62.82 35.48
CA GLY A 232 -34.21 64.15 36.05
C GLY A 232 -35.46 65.05 35.96
N PRO A 233 -35.46 66.23 36.59
CA PRO A 233 -34.30 66.93 37.19
C PRO A 233 -34.31 67.09 38.72
#